data_AF-A0A916TNS6-F1
#
_entry.id   AF-A0A916TNS6-F1
#
_cell.length_a   1.000
_cell.length_b   1.000
_cell.length_c   1.000
_cell.angle_alpha   90.00
_cell.angle_beta   90.00
_cell.angle_gamma   90.00
#
_symmetry.space_group_name_H-M   'P 1'
#
loop_
_entity.id
_entity.type
_entity.pdbx_description
1 polymer ?
#
loop_
_entity_poly.entity_id
_entity_poly.type
_entity_poly.pdbx_seq_one_letter_code
_entity_poly.pdbx_strand_id
1 'polypeptide(L)' 'MLPGAVIGWDMSTALALGDALGVPPAAAAELLPVIEAVMVRKLNEELAANGGSGVRS' A
#
# COMPACT_ATOMS: atom_id res chain seq x y z
N MET A 1 8.34 11.64 10.58
CA MET A 1 8.36 10.49 9.65
C MET A 1 9.20 9.40 10.30
N LEU A 2 8.65 8.20 10.51
CA LEU A 2 9.41 7.05 11.00
C LEU A 2 10.26 6.48 9.86
N PRO A 3 11.55 6.16 10.07
CA PRO A 3 12.36 5.49 9.05
C PRO A 3 11.69 4.18 8.62
N GLY A 4 11.36 4.06 7.33
CA GLY A 4 10.74 2.86 6.75
C GLY A 4 9.22 2.87 6.64
N ALA A 5 8.51 3.91 7.12
CA ALA A 5 7.05 3.96 6.97
C ALA A 5 6.62 4.09 5.49
N VAL A 6 5.68 3.25 5.07
CA VAL A 6 5.01 3.35 3.77
C VAL A 6 3.99 4.48 3.85
N ILE A 7 4.04 5.44 2.93
CA ILE A 7 3.10 6.58 2.90
C ILE A 7 2.05 6.41 1.79
N GLY A 8 2.40 5.64 0.76
CA GLY A 8 1.56 5.37 -0.39
C GLY A 8 2.31 4.51 -1.41
N TRP A 9 1.63 4.18 -2.49
CA TRP A 9 2.14 3.47 -3.67
C TRP A 9 1.85 4.29 -4.93
N ASP A 10 2.52 3.98 -6.03
CA ASP A 10 2.36 4.73 -7.27
C ASP A 10 0.97 4.48 -7.89
N MET A 11 0.12 5.51 -7.88
CA MET A 11 -1.25 5.45 -8.40
C MET A 11 -1.30 5.14 -9.89
N SER A 12 -0.33 5.64 -10.66
CA SER A 12 -0.31 5.43 -12.11
C SER A 12 -0.03 3.96 -12.46
N THR A 13 0.84 3.31 -11.70
CA THR A 13 1.18 1.90 -11.80
C THR A 13 0.02 1.03 -11.35
N ALA A 14 -0.67 1.41 -10.27
CA ALA A 14 -1.85 0.70 -9.79
C ALA A 14 -3.01 0.76 -10.80
N LEU A 15 -3.23 1.91 -11.45
CA LEU A 15 -4.21 2.07 -12.52
C LEU A 15 -3.84 1.25 -13.77
N ALA A 16 -2.58 1.28 -14.19
CA ALA A 16 -2.09 0.48 -15.31
C ALA A 16 -2.22 -1.02 -15.05
N LEU A 17 -1.98 -1.46 -13.81
CA LEU A 17 -2.24 -2.84 -13.39
C LEU A 17 -3.73 -3.18 -13.44
N GLY A 18 -4.61 -2.28 -12.96
CA GLY A 18 -6.06 -2.47 -13.04
C GLY A 18 -6.54 -2.64 -14.49
N ASP A 19 -6.06 -1.79 -15.39
CA ASP A 19 -6.36 -1.87 -16.83
C ASP A 19 -5.88 -3.21 -17.43
N ALA A 20 -4.65 -3.64 -17.12
CA ALA A 20 -4.11 -4.92 -17.57
C ALA A 20 -4.90 -6.14 -17.07
N LEU A 21 -5.53 -6.04 -15.90
CA LEU A 21 -6.41 -7.07 -15.33
C LEU A 21 -7.85 -7.01 -15.89
N GLY A 22 -8.14 -6.05 -16.78
CA GLY A 22 -9.47 -5.85 -17.36
C GLY A 22 -10.46 -5.15 -16.44
N VAL A 23 -9.98 -4.47 -15.39
CA VAL A 23 -10.84 -3.66 -14.51
C VAL A 23 -11.19 -2.36 -15.23
N PRO A 24 -12.47 -1.98 -15.30
CA PRO A 24 -12.86 -0.70 -15.90
C PRO A 24 -12.12 0.48 -15.23
N PRO A 25 -11.51 1.41 -15.98
CA PRO A 25 -10.69 2.48 -15.40
C PRO A 25 -11.42 3.34 -14.36
N ALA A 26 -12.71 3.61 -14.58
CA ALA A 26 -13.54 4.33 -13.62
C ALA A 26 -13.71 3.54 -12.31
N ALA A 27 -13.94 2.23 -12.39
CA ALA A 27 -14.04 1.39 -11.20
C ALA A 27 -12.69 1.31 -10.45
N ALA A 28 -11.57 1.19 -11.18
CA ALA A 28 -10.25 1.21 -10.60
C ALA A 28 -9.97 2.54 -9.87
N ALA A 29 -10.26 3.68 -10.49
CA ALA A 29 -10.05 5.00 -9.90
C ALA A 29 -10.84 5.23 -8.61
N GLU A 30 -12.06 4.67 -8.50
CA GLU A 30 -12.89 4.77 -7.30
C GLU A 30 -12.45 3.83 -6.17
N LEU A 31 -12.02 2.60 -6.52
CA LEU A 31 -11.69 1.56 -5.54
C LEU A 31 -10.24 1.62 -5.05
N LEU A 32 -9.31 2.02 -5.91
CA LEU A 32 -7.87 2.05 -5.60
C LEU A 32 -7.51 2.90 -4.38
N PRO A 33 -8.09 4.09 -4.14
CA PRO A 33 -7.80 4.89 -2.95
C PRO A 33 -8.11 4.15 -1.64
N VAL A 34 -9.19 3.38 -1.61
CA VAL A 34 -9.56 2.59 -0.42
C VAL A 34 -8.59 1.42 -0.22
N ILE A 35 -8.19 0.77 -1.31
CA ILE A 35 -7.20 -0.31 -1.30
C ILE A 35 -5.84 0.20 -0.79
N GLU A 36 -5.40 1.36 -1.27
CA GLU A 36 -4.18 2.03 -0.80
C GLU A 36 -4.22 2.22 0.72
N ALA A 37 -5.28 2.85 1.23
CA ALA A 37 -5.39 3.17 2.65
C ALA A 37 -5.27 1.91 3.52
N VAL A 38 -5.90 0.80 3.11
CA VAL A 38 -5.81 -0.48 3.82
C VAL A 38 -4.41 -1.08 3.73
N MET A 39 -3.81 -1.11 2.54
CA MET A 39 -2.48 -1.67 2.32
C MET A 39 -1.39 -0.88 3.07
N VAL A 40 -1.42 0.46 2.99
CA VAL A 40 -0.50 1.35 3.73
C VAL A 40 -0.59 1.10 5.23
N ARG A 41 -1.81 1.03 5.77
CA ARG A 41 -2.00 0.70 7.19
C ARG A 41 -1.37 -0.65 7.55
N LYS A 42 -1.70 -1.70 6.79
CA LYS A 42 -1.22 -3.06 7.06
C LYS A 42 0.29 -3.19 6.95
N LEU A 43 0.90 -2.64 5.90
CA LEU A 43 2.35 -2.69 5.73
C LEU A 43 3.08 -1.97 6.86
N ASN A 44 2.55 -0.82 7.31
CA ASN A 44 3.12 -0.14 8.46
C ASN A 44 2.94 -0.92 9.77
N GLU A 45 1.78 -1.58 9.97
CA GLU A 45 1.56 -2.49 11.12
C GLU A 45 2.57 -3.65 11.11
N GLU A 46 2.79 -4.28 9.96
CA GLU A 46 3.77 -5.36 9.79
C GLU A 46 5.22 -4.89 10.02
N LEU A 47 5.59 -3.73 9.47
CA LEU A 47 6.91 -3.13 9.69
C LEU A 47 7.15 -2.79 11.16
N ALA A 48 6.13 -2.28 11.86
CA ALA A 48 6.20 -2.02 13.29
C ALA A 48 6.35 -3.33 14.10
N ALA A 49 5.62 -4.38 13.72
CA ALA A 49 5.71 -5.69 14.36
C ALA A 49 7.09 -6.34 14.16
N ASN A 50 7.66 -6.25 12.94
CA ASN A 50 8.94 -6.84 12.59
C ASN A 50 10.14 -6.02 13.11
N GLY A 51 10.04 -4.70 13.15
CA GLY A 51 11.07 -3.80 13.68
C GLY A 51 11.26 -3.88 15.20
N GLY A 52 10.26 -4.37 15.94
CA GLY A 52 10.33 -4.57 17.40
C GLY A 52 11.13 -5.79 17.86
N SER A 53 11.51 -6.69 16.94
CA SER A 53 12.23 -7.94 17.26
C SER A 53 13.77 -7.79 17.25
N GLY A 54 14.30 -6.70 16.67
CA GLY A 54 15.75 -6.50 16.47
C GLY A 54 16.51 -5.75 17.57
N VAL A 55 15.83 -5.21 18.60
CA VAL A 55 16.46 -4.44 19.70
C VAL A 55 16.47 -5.27 20.99
N ARG A 56 16.82 -6.55 20.94
CA ARG A 56 17.09 -7.38 22.15
C ARG A 56 18.14 -8.48 21.88
N SER A 57 19.25 -8.14 21.25
CA SER A 57 20.45 -8.98 21.28
C SER A 57 21.67 -8.18 21.72
#